data_AF-A0A9X7CFH1-F1
#
_entry.id   AF-A0A9X7CFH1-F1
#
_cell.length_a   1.000
_cell.length_b   1.000
_cell.length_c   1.000
_cell.angle_alpha   90.00
_cell.angle_beta   90.00
_cell.angle_gamma   90.00
#
_symmetry.space_group_name_H-M   'P 1'
#
loop_
_entity.id
_entity.type
_entity.pdbx_description
1 polymer ?
#
loop_
_entity_poly.entity_id
_entity_poly.type
_entity_poly.pdbx_seq_one_letter_code
_entity_poly.pdbx_strand_id
1 'polypeptide(L)'
;MVNDFGYYAKTVAEDIKISPNTLRRWSIELEKHGYQIERNEKNNRIYYERDYKAFRELKKLLDAGISMESATLTITNAFKSNDNALVTSTVQEQENTETERYLMRDEEKIKLMLQEAMAQVASNTIEPILSELHEVKNELVEQRRENIQLKEILQNTLLQMEKTVMNQNEKLLIESKSLKQELVKDGTENKELKKLLEGMEKHTNQLEKQLEEVMEIQKQQANKTFFQRLFKK
;
A
#
# COMPACT_ATOMS: atom_id res chain seq x y z
N MET A 1 30.06 16.42 0.53
CA MET A 1 29.06 16.94 1.47
C MET A 1 28.44 15.75 2.17
N VAL A 2 28.78 15.53 3.44
CA VAL A 2 28.20 14.44 4.24
C VAL A 2 26.88 14.96 4.78
N ASN A 3 25.76 14.45 4.27
CA ASN A 3 24.46 14.66 4.87
C ASN A 3 24.44 13.89 6.19
N ASP A 4 24.82 14.56 7.27
CA ASP A 4 24.71 14.01 8.62
C ASP A 4 23.24 14.13 9.03
N PHE A 5 22.47 13.06 8.81
CA PHE A 5 21.06 13.04 9.20
C PHE A 5 20.97 13.03 10.72
N GLY A 6 20.45 14.11 11.29
CA GLY A 6 20.21 14.22 12.72
C GLY A 6 19.14 13.23 13.22
N TYR A 7 19.43 12.57 14.34
CA TYR A 7 18.56 11.58 14.98
C TYR A 7 17.71 12.20 16.09
N TYR A 8 16.50 11.68 16.26
CA TYR A 8 15.59 12.09 17.34
C TYR A 8 15.90 11.37 18.65
N ALA A 9 15.57 12.01 19.78
CA ALA A 9 15.78 11.49 21.13
C ALA A 9 15.28 10.04 21.34
N LYS A 10 14.17 9.66 20.70
CA LYS A 10 13.61 8.30 20.81
C LYS A 10 14.56 7.25 20.23
N THR A 11 15.04 7.49 19.01
CA THR A 11 15.96 6.59 18.30
C THR A 11 17.29 6.46 19.06
N VAL A 12 17.85 7.58 19.50
CA VAL A 12 19.12 7.60 20.25
C VAL A 12 19.00 6.84 21.58
N ALA A 13 17.87 6.99 22.28
CA ALA A 13 17.63 6.31 23.54
C ALA A 13 17.50 4.79 23.36
N GLU A 14 16.83 4.34 22.30
CA GLU A 14 16.70 2.93 21.93
C GLU A 14 18.08 2.32 21.60
N ASP A 15 18.89 3.01 20.80
CA ASP A 15 20.23 2.54 20.39
C ASP A 15 21.21 2.40 21.57
N ILE A 16 21.14 3.32 22.53
CA ILE A 16 22.03 3.35 23.71
C ILE A 16 21.42 2.55 24.88
N LYS A 17 20.23 1.95 24.68
CA LYS A 17 19.49 1.15 25.66
C LYS A 17 19.21 1.90 26.98
N ILE A 18 18.78 3.16 26.87
CA ILE A 18 18.38 4.00 28.01
C ILE A 18 16.96 4.52 27.81
N SER A 19 16.29 4.95 28.88
CA SER A 19 14.98 5.59 28.73
C SER A 19 15.11 6.98 28.08
N PRO A 20 14.15 7.43 27.25
CA PRO A 20 14.17 8.80 26.70
C PRO A 20 14.25 9.90 27.77
N ASN A 21 13.68 9.64 28.97
CA ASN A 21 13.77 10.55 30.11
C ASN A 21 15.21 10.63 30.66
N THR A 22 15.92 9.50 30.71
CA THR A 22 17.35 9.44 31.07
C THR A 22 18.21 10.20 30.08
N LEU A 23 17.98 10.01 28.77
CA LEU A 23 18.70 10.72 27.71
C LEU A 23 18.48 12.24 27.82
N ARG A 24 17.25 12.69 28.11
CA ARG A 24 16.94 14.11 28.32
C ARG A 24 17.70 14.68 29.52
N ARG A 25 17.76 13.94 30.64
CA ARG A 25 18.51 14.35 31.84
C ARG A 25 20.01 14.44 31.55
N TRP A 26 20.57 13.46 30.84
CA TRP A 26 21.98 13.47 30.44
C TRP A 26 22.30 14.62 29.49
N SER A 27 21.41 14.91 28.55
CA SER A 27 21.55 16.05 27.63
C SER A 27 21.63 17.37 28.39
N ILE A 28 20.77 17.57 29.39
CA ILE A 28 20.77 18.79 30.21
C ILE A 28 22.05 18.92 31.03
N GLU A 29 22.53 17.84 31.64
CA GLU A 29 23.78 17.87 32.42
C GLU A 29 25.00 18.13 31.53
N LEU A 30 25.04 17.58 30.31
CA LEU A 30 26.08 17.90 29.32
C LEU A 30 25.99 19.37 28.87
N GLU A 31 24.79 19.87 28.55
CA GLU A 31 24.56 21.29 28.21
C GLU A 31 25.03 22.22 29.34
N LYS A 32 24.80 21.86 30.60
CA LYS A 32 25.24 22.61 31.79
C LYS A 32 26.76 22.76 31.89
N HIS A 33 27.51 21.73 31.48
CA HIS A 33 28.98 21.75 31.48
C HIS A 33 29.57 22.31 30.17
N GLY A 34 28.72 22.78 29.26
CA GLY A 34 29.10 23.49 28.04
C GLY A 34 29.26 22.60 26.81
N TYR A 35 28.62 21.43 26.77
CA TYR A 35 28.48 20.62 25.56
C TYR A 35 27.26 21.10 24.75
N GLN A 36 27.44 21.41 23.46
CA GLN A 36 26.37 21.98 22.65
C GLN A 36 25.63 20.91 21.84
N ILE A 37 24.37 20.65 22.20
CA ILE A 37 23.46 19.80 21.43
C ILE A 37 22.63 20.71 20.52
N GLU A 38 22.58 20.37 19.23
CA GLU A 38 21.84 21.15 18.25
C GLU A 38 20.32 21.01 18.43
N ARG A 39 19.60 22.01 17.93
CA ARG A 39 18.15 22.09 18.05
C ARG A 39 17.55 22.43 16.70
N ASN A 40 16.39 21.83 16.41
CA ASN A 40 15.64 22.11 15.19
C ASN A 40 14.87 23.44 15.28
N GLU A 41 14.23 23.83 14.18
CA GLU A 41 13.36 25.04 14.10
C GLU A 41 12.20 25.03 15.12
N LYS A 42 11.80 23.86 15.61
CA LYS A 42 10.78 23.66 16.66
C LYS A 42 11.38 23.56 18.07
N ASN A 43 12.65 23.92 18.24
CA ASN A 43 13.42 23.88 19.48
C ASN A 43 13.60 22.48 20.12
N ASN A 44 13.38 21.41 19.35
CA ASN A 44 13.64 20.03 19.75
C ASN A 44 15.11 19.68 19.52
N ARG A 45 15.73 18.96 20.47
CA ARG A 45 17.12 18.50 20.35
C ARG A 45 17.27 17.50 19.19
N ILE A 46 18.28 17.74 18.36
CA ILE A 46 18.75 16.85 17.30
C ILE A 46 20.12 16.31 17.73
N TYR A 47 20.31 15.01 17.57
CA TYR A 47 21.54 14.32 17.92
C TYR A 47 22.27 13.81 16.68
N TYR A 48 23.58 13.99 16.61
CA TYR A 48 24.46 13.51 15.55
C TYR A 48 25.40 12.43 16.07
N GLU A 49 26.21 11.85 15.19
CA GLU A 49 27.15 10.79 15.55
C GLU A 49 28.11 11.19 16.69
N ARG A 50 28.47 12.48 16.76
CA ARG A 50 29.28 13.02 17.88
C ARG A 50 28.59 12.87 19.23
N ASP A 51 27.28 13.09 19.27
CA ASP A 51 26.48 13.01 20.48
C ASP A 51 26.30 11.55 20.91
N TYR A 52 26.16 10.63 19.93
CA TYR A 52 26.15 9.19 20.18
C TYR A 52 27.43 8.71 20.86
N LYS A 53 28.60 9.18 20.39
CA LYS A 53 29.89 8.83 21.01
C LYS A 53 29.98 9.39 22.43
N ALA A 54 29.58 10.65 22.63
CA ALA A 54 29.55 11.28 23.95
C ALA A 54 28.65 10.53 24.95
N PHE A 55 27.44 10.12 24.54
CA PHE A 55 26.53 9.38 25.41
C PHE A 55 26.99 7.94 25.71
N ARG A 56 27.65 7.28 24.75
CA ARG A 56 28.24 5.94 24.99
C ARG A 56 29.37 5.99 26.00
N GLU A 57 30.26 6.97 25.88
CA GLU A 57 31.34 7.16 26.85
C GLU A 57 30.81 7.61 28.22
N LEU A 58 29.83 8.52 28.25
CA LEU A 58 29.16 8.90 29.49
C LEU A 58 28.54 7.69 30.19
N LYS A 59 27.87 6.81 29.42
CA LYS A 59 27.30 5.57 29.96
C LYS A 59 28.36 4.68 30.59
N LYS A 60 29.51 4.47 29.93
CA LYS A 60 30.62 3.67 30.47
C LYS A 60 31.14 4.24 31.79
N LEU A 61 31.30 5.56 31.89
CA LEU A 61 31.77 6.22 33.11
C LEU A 61 30.77 6.06 34.27
N LEU A 62 29.48 6.19 33.98
CA LEU A 62 28.42 5.99 34.97
C LEU A 62 28.32 4.52 35.41
N ASP A 63 28.44 3.58 34.47
CA ASP A 63 28.46 2.15 34.77
C ASP A 63 29.72 1.77 35.60
N ALA A 64 30.82 2.51 35.46
CA ALA A 64 32.03 2.40 36.28
C ALA A 64 31.91 3.07 37.67
N GLY A 65 30.74 3.62 38.01
CA GLY A 65 30.47 4.23 39.32
C GLY A 65 30.95 5.67 39.49
N ILE A 66 31.35 6.34 38.41
CA ILE A 66 31.76 7.75 38.43
C ILE A 66 30.52 8.63 38.61
N SER A 67 30.64 9.69 39.41
CA SER A 67 29.53 10.64 39.63
C SER A 67 29.14 11.33 38.33
N MET A 68 27.85 11.64 38.18
CA MET A 68 27.31 12.27 36.97
C MET A 68 28.06 13.56 36.60
N GLU A 69 28.34 14.41 37.58
CA GLU A 69 29.03 15.69 37.40
C GLU A 69 30.47 15.50 36.89
N SER A 70 31.24 14.60 37.53
CA SER A 70 32.60 14.28 37.10
C SER A 70 32.63 13.63 35.72
N ALA A 71 31.68 12.74 35.44
CA ALA A 71 31.59 12.07 34.14
C ALA A 71 31.26 13.07 33.04
N THR A 72 30.30 13.98 33.24
CA THR A 72 29.96 15.00 32.25
C THR A 72 31.09 15.99 32.00
N LEU A 73 31.87 16.35 33.03
CA LEU A 73 33.03 17.22 32.88
C LEU A 73 34.13 16.55 32.03
N THR A 74 34.43 15.28 32.31
CA THR A 74 35.41 14.50 31.52
C THR A 74 35.00 14.39 30.06
N ILE A 75 33.73 14.06 29.78
CA ILE A 75 33.22 13.99 28.41
C ILE A 75 33.28 15.37 27.74
N THR A 76 32.86 16.41 28.42
CA THR A 76 32.85 17.75 27.81
C THR A 76 34.27 18.23 27.50
N ASN A 77 35.27 17.92 28.34
CA ASN A 77 36.66 18.24 28.06
C ASN A 77 37.22 17.38 26.91
N ALA A 78 37.00 16.06 26.92
CA ALA A 78 37.48 15.17 25.86
C ALA A 78 36.93 15.54 24.48
N PHE A 79 35.66 15.93 24.41
CA PHE A 79 35.01 16.31 23.15
C PHE A 79 35.18 17.79 22.78
N LYS A 80 35.59 18.67 23.71
CA LYS A 80 36.10 20.02 23.41
C LYS A 80 37.54 19.99 22.88
N SER A 81 38.36 19.06 23.39
CA SER A 81 39.78 18.95 23.05
C SER A 81 40.03 18.23 21.72
N ASN A 82 39.03 17.57 21.12
CA ASN A 82 39.21 16.88 19.84
C ASN A 82 39.41 17.80 18.63
N ASP A 83 39.35 19.13 18.79
CA ASP A 83 39.84 20.08 17.80
C ASP A 83 41.32 20.46 17.99
N ASN A 84 41.99 20.09 19.10
CA ASN A 84 43.39 20.49 19.38
C ASN A 84 44.27 19.49 20.19
N ALA A 85 43.85 18.25 20.46
CA ALA A 85 44.62 17.31 21.28
C ALA A 85 45.62 16.47 20.47
N LEU A 86 46.55 17.13 19.80
CA LEU A 86 47.90 16.59 19.62
C LEU A 86 48.82 17.45 20.49
N VAL A 87 49.63 16.81 21.33
CA VAL A 87 50.65 17.43 22.20
C VAL A 87 50.15 17.92 23.57
N THR A 88 50.31 17.06 24.58
CA THR A 88 50.89 17.46 25.86
C THR A 88 51.74 16.31 26.40
N SER A 89 53.02 16.32 26.02
CA SER A 89 54.08 15.62 26.75
C SER A 89 54.49 16.46 27.94
N THR A 90 54.37 15.91 29.15
CA THR A 90 55.22 16.31 30.27
C THR A 90 55.55 15.07 31.10
N VAL A 91 56.84 14.71 31.08
CA VAL A 91 57.75 14.56 32.24
C VAL A 91 58.83 13.51 31.93
N GLN A 92 60.08 14.01 31.92
CA GLN A 92 61.38 13.35 32.12
C GLN A 92 62.04 12.57 30.98
N GLU A 93 62.96 13.26 30.32
CA GLU A 93 64.12 12.72 29.62
C GLU A 93 65.04 11.98 30.60
N GLN A 94 65.35 10.71 30.33
CA GLN A 94 66.71 10.19 30.11
C GLN A 94 66.68 8.66 30.01
N GLU A 95 67.44 8.13 29.04
CA GLU A 95 67.57 6.71 28.63
C GLU A 95 66.38 6.10 27.88
N ASN A 96 66.32 6.18 26.54
CA ASN A 96 65.49 5.23 25.75
C ASN A 96 65.73 5.20 24.21
N THR A 97 66.91 5.57 23.68
CA THR A 97 67.12 5.57 22.22
C THR A 97 67.15 4.17 21.57
N GLU A 98 67.32 3.10 22.36
CA GLU A 98 67.12 1.72 21.91
C GLU A 98 65.66 1.27 22.07
N THR A 99 65.02 1.59 23.20
CA THR A 99 63.62 1.24 23.48
C THR A 99 62.65 1.92 22.50
N GLU A 100 62.90 3.17 22.12
CA GLU A 100 62.12 3.87 21.08
C GLU A 100 62.28 3.23 19.69
N ARG A 101 63.48 2.71 19.36
CA ARG A 101 63.70 1.99 18.08
C ARG A 101 63.06 0.59 18.07
N TYR A 102 63.02 -0.09 19.21
CA TYR A 102 62.29 -1.35 19.36
C TYR A 102 60.77 -1.13 19.32
N LEU A 103 60.26 -0.10 19.99
CA LEU A 103 58.84 0.28 19.96
C LEU A 103 58.37 0.67 18.55
N MET A 104 59.15 1.47 17.80
CA MET A 104 58.83 1.79 16.40
C MET A 104 58.79 0.55 15.50
N ARG A 105 59.70 -0.41 15.69
CA ARG A 105 59.73 -1.65 14.90
C ARG A 105 58.52 -2.55 15.20
N ASP A 106 58.08 -2.60 16.45
CA ASP A 106 56.88 -3.33 16.85
C ASP A 106 55.60 -2.63 16.37
N GLU A 107 55.55 -1.29 16.37
CA GLU A 107 54.46 -0.52 15.77
C GLU A 107 54.33 -0.75 14.26
N GLU A 108 55.44 -0.75 13.52
CA GLU A 108 55.43 -1.05 12.08
C GLU A 108 54.95 -2.48 11.79
N LYS A 109 55.38 -3.45 12.61
CA LYS A 109 54.93 -4.85 12.50
C LYS A 109 53.45 -4.99 12.82
N ILE A 110 52.96 -4.33 13.86
CA ILE A 110 51.53 -4.30 14.22
C ILE A 110 50.72 -3.64 13.08
N LYS A 111 51.23 -2.57 12.48
CA LYS A 111 50.59 -1.90 11.35
C LYS A 111 50.49 -2.81 10.14
N LEU A 112 51.55 -3.55 9.81
CA LEU A 112 51.55 -4.54 8.73
C LEU A 112 50.56 -5.69 9.01
N MET A 113 50.55 -6.22 10.23
CA MET A 113 49.59 -7.28 10.62
C MET A 113 48.14 -6.77 10.56
N LEU A 114 47.88 -5.53 10.98
CA LEU A 114 46.58 -4.91 10.88
C LEU A 114 46.17 -4.71 9.41
N GLN A 115 47.10 -4.26 8.57
CA GLN A 115 46.85 -4.05 7.15
C GLN A 115 46.58 -5.37 6.40
N GLU A 116 47.30 -6.44 6.75
CA GLU A 116 47.06 -7.79 6.24
C GLU A 116 45.71 -8.35 6.73
N ALA A 117 45.38 -8.18 8.01
CA ALA A 117 44.08 -8.56 8.55
C ALA A 117 42.93 -7.80 7.86
N MET A 118 43.09 -6.49 7.62
CA MET A 118 42.12 -5.68 6.88
C MET A 118 42.00 -6.12 5.42
N ALA A 119 43.11 -6.46 4.76
CA ALA A 119 43.09 -6.97 3.39
C ALA A 119 42.38 -8.34 3.30
N GLN A 120 42.62 -9.23 4.28
CA GLN A 120 41.91 -10.51 4.37
C GLN A 120 40.42 -10.31 4.62
N VAL A 121 40.03 -9.39 5.52
CA VAL A 121 38.61 -9.05 5.75
C VAL A 121 38.00 -8.48 4.47
N ALA A 122 38.68 -7.56 3.78
CA ALA A 122 38.20 -7.00 2.53
C ALA A 122 37.93 -8.08 1.48
N SER A 123 38.88 -8.98 1.25
CA SER A 123 38.75 -10.01 0.22
C SER A 123 37.82 -11.16 0.61
N ASN A 124 37.89 -11.64 1.85
CA ASN A 124 37.13 -12.83 2.27
C ASN A 124 35.70 -12.51 2.73
N THR A 125 35.39 -11.25 3.05
CA THR A 125 34.05 -10.88 3.54
C THR A 125 33.45 -9.70 2.80
N ILE A 126 34.15 -8.59 2.63
CA ILE A 126 33.56 -7.38 2.03
C ILE A 126 33.26 -7.60 0.54
N GLU A 127 34.20 -8.16 -0.23
CA GLU A 127 34.03 -8.43 -1.66
C GLU A 127 32.85 -9.39 -1.96
N PRO A 128 32.72 -10.56 -1.30
CA PRO A 128 31.56 -11.44 -1.46
C PRO A 128 30.24 -10.76 -1.13
N ILE A 129 30.18 -10.04 0.00
CA ILE A 129 28.95 -9.33 0.42
C ILE A 129 28.57 -8.27 -0.62
N LEU A 130 29.54 -7.52 -1.16
CA LEU A 130 29.27 -6.54 -2.22
C LEU A 130 28.76 -7.20 -3.50
N SER A 131 29.29 -8.38 -3.85
CA SER A 131 28.80 -9.16 -4.99
C SER A 131 27.36 -9.60 -4.80
N GLU A 132 27.04 -10.23 -3.66
CA GLU A 132 25.68 -10.66 -3.33
C GLU A 132 24.70 -9.48 -3.28
N LEU A 133 25.11 -8.35 -2.68
CA LEU A 133 24.30 -7.13 -2.67
C LEU A 133 24.03 -6.61 -4.08
N HIS A 134 25.01 -6.70 -4.99
CA HIS A 134 24.83 -6.30 -6.37
C HIS A 134 23.86 -7.22 -7.11
N GLU A 135 23.94 -8.53 -6.87
CA GLU A 135 23.01 -9.52 -7.43
C GLU A 135 21.58 -9.30 -6.94
N VAL A 136 21.38 -9.19 -5.62
CA VAL A 136 20.07 -8.93 -5.02
C VAL A 136 19.48 -7.61 -5.52
N LYS A 137 20.30 -6.57 -5.63
CA LYS A 137 19.87 -5.27 -6.19
C LYS A 137 19.39 -5.45 -7.64
N ASN A 138 20.11 -6.20 -8.46
CA ASN A 138 19.72 -6.41 -9.85
C ASN A 138 18.42 -7.22 -9.96
N GLU A 139 18.28 -8.28 -9.17
CA GLU A 139 17.04 -9.06 -9.10
C GLU A 139 15.85 -8.18 -8.68
N LEU A 140 16.04 -7.33 -7.68
CA LEU A 140 15.02 -6.38 -7.23
C LEU A 140 14.64 -5.38 -8.33
N VAL A 141 15.60 -4.92 -9.14
CA VAL A 141 15.33 -4.02 -10.28
C VAL A 141 14.51 -4.73 -11.34
N GLU A 142 14.85 -5.98 -11.68
CA GLU A 142 14.08 -6.77 -12.66
C GLU A 142 12.67 -7.09 -12.14
N GLN A 143 12.51 -7.51 -10.89
CA GLN A 143 11.19 -7.72 -10.28
C GLN A 143 10.34 -6.45 -10.28
N ARG A 144 10.93 -5.27 -10.05
CA ARG A 144 10.22 -3.99 -10.16
C ARG A 144 9.78 -3.71 -11.59
N ARG A 145 10.63 -4.01 -12.57
CA ARG A 145 10.32 -3.85 -14.00
C ARG A 145 9.16 -4.76 -14.41
N GLU A 146 9.20 -6.04 -14.02
CA GLU A 146 8.12 -6.99 -14.27
C GLU A 146 6.81 -6.54 -13.62
N ASN A 147 6.86 -6.05 -12.37
CA ASN A 147 5.66 -5.52 -11.70
C ASN A 147 5.05 -4.33 -12.43
N ILE A 148 5.86 -3.42 -12.98
CA ILE A 148 5.38 -2.30 -13.79
C ILE A 148 4.69 -2.82 -15.05
N GLN A 149 5.32 -3.77 -15.76
CA GLN A 149 4.74 -4.37 -16.97
C GLN A 149 3.42 -5.09 -16.68
N LEU A 150 3.37 -5.90 -15.61
CA LEU A 150 2.15 -6.59 -15.19
C LEU A 150 1.03 -5.62 -14.85
N LYS A 151 1.35 -4.50 -14.18
CA LYS A 151 0.39 -3.45 -13.86
C LYS A 151 -0.18 -2.81 -15.12
N GLU A 152 0.65 -2.52 -16.11
CA GLU A 152 0.22 -1.96 -17.40
C GLU A 152 -0.68 -2.94 -18.17
N ILE A 153 -0.30 -4.22 -18.23
CA ILE A 153 -1.10 -5.27 -18.87
C ILE A 153 -2.46 -5.41 -18.19
N LEU A 154 -2.49 -5.43 -16.85
CA LEU A 154 -3.73 -5.51 -16.08
C LEU A 154 -4.64 -4.32 -16.37
N GLN A 155 -4.09 -3.11 -16.36
CA GLN A 155 -4.85 -1.89 -16.63
C GLN A 155 -5.44 -1.89 -18.05
N ASN A 156 -4.65 -2.31 -19.05
CA ASN A 156 -5.13 -2.45 -20.42
C ASN A 156 -6.22 -3.52 -20.55
N THR A 157 -6.07 -4.65 -19.86
CA THR A 157 -7.05 -5.74 -19.87
C THR A 157 -8.37 -5.31 -19.24
N LEU A 158 -8.31 -4.59 -18.10
CA LEU A 158 -9.49 -4.03 -17.45
C LEU A 158 -10.22 -3.06 -18.39
N LEU A 159 -9.49 -2.16 -19.06
CA LEU A 159 -10.08 -1.21 -20.01
C LEU A 159 -10.77 -1.91 -21.19
N GLN A 160 -10.18 -2.99 -21.71
CA GLN A 160 -10.79 -3.79 -22.79
C GLN A 160 -12.05 -4.52 -22.30
N MET A 161 -12.03 -5.05 -21.07
CA MET A 161 -13.18 -5.71 -20.48
C MET A 161 -14.33 -4.74 -20.24
N GLU A 162 -14.06 -3.54 -19.72
CA GLU A 162 -15.05 -2.47 -19.55
C GLU A 162 -15.71 -2.11 -20.88
N LYS A 163 -14.92 -1.91 -21.94
CA LYS A 163 -15.46 -1.65 -23.29
C LYS A 163 -16.33 -2.78 -23.79
N THR A 164 -15.91 -4.03 -23.56
CA THR A 164 -16.66 -5.22 -23.99
C THR A 164 -18.01 -5.30 -23.26
N VAL A 165 -18.01 -5.12 -21.94
CA VAL A 165 -19.23 -5.11 -21.12
C VAL A 165 -20.15 -3.96 -21.53
N MET A 166 -19.60 -2.77 -21.77
CA MET A 166 -20.39 -1.62 -22.22
C MET A 166 -21.09 -1.89 -23.55
N ASN A 167 -20.35 -2.42 -24.54
CA ASN A 167 -20.90 -2.77 -25.85
C ASN A 167 -21.97 -3.87 -25.76
N GLN A 168 -21.75 -4.89 -24.92
CA GLN A 168 -22.73 -5.94 -24.67
C GLN A 168 -24.01 -5.38 -24.04
N ASN A 169 -23.87 -4.51 -23.04
CA ASN A 169 -25.01 -3.87 -22.39
C ASN A 169 -25.80 -2.98 -23.35
N GLU A 170 -25.12 -2.23 -24.22
CA GLU A 170 -25.79 -1.42 -25.25
C GLU A 170 -26.57 -2.30 -26.23
N LYS A 171 -25.98 -3.41 -26.68
CA LYS A 171 -26.65 -4.38 -27.56
C LYS A 171 -27.89 -4.98 -26.89
N LEU A 172 -27.77 -5.43 -25.64
CA LEU A 172 -28.88 -5.97 -24.85
C LEU A 172 -29.99 -4.93 -24.64
N LEU A 173 -29.63 -3.66 -24.44
CA LEU A 173 -30.60 -2.58 -24.30
C LEU A 173 -31.40 -2.36 -25.59
N ILE A 174 -30.73 -2.40 -26.75
CA ILE A 174 -31.40 -2.29 -28.06
C ILE A 174 -32.34 -3.47 -28.27
N GLU A 175 -31.87 -4.69 -28.02
CA GLU A 175 -32.67 -5.91 -28.15
C GLU A 175 -33.90 -5.89 -27.23
N SER A 176 -33.71 -5.54 -25.95
CA SER A 176 -34.80 -5.40 -24.98
C SER A 176 -35.85 -4.36 -25.41
N LYS A 177 -35.41 -3.24 -26.00
CA LYS A 177 -36.33 -2.23 -26.55
C LYS A 177 -37.13 -2.77 -27.74
N SER A 178 -36.49 -3.49 -28.65
CA SER A 178 -37.15 -4.11 -29.81
C SER A 178 -38.19 -5.13 -29.37
N LEU A 179 -37.81 -6.06 -28.48
CA LEU A 179 -38.72 -7.07 -27.93
C LEU A 179 -39.92 -6.44 -27.20
N LYS A 180 -39.70 -5.36 -26.46
CA LYS A 180 -40.79 -4.62 -25.80
C LYS A 180 -41.75 -4.00 -26.81
N GLN A 181 -41.25 -3.46 -27.92
CA GLN A 181 -42.11 -2.91 -28.98
C GLN A 181 -42.94 -4.01 -29.66
N GLU A 182 -42.33 -5.15 -29.95
CA GLU A 182 -42.99 -6.31 -30.54
C GLU A 182 -44.10 -6.86 -29.62
N LEU A 183 -43.80 -7.05 -28.33
CA LEU A 183 -44.80 -7.46 -27.33
C LEU A 183 -45.98 -6.49 -27.21
N VAL A 184 -45.74 -5.18 -27.33
CA VAL A 184 -46.82 -4.19 -27.32
C VAL A 184 -47.69 -4.36 -28.57
N LYS A 185 -47.09 -4.55 -29.74
CA LYS A 185 -47.80 -4.77 -31.02
C LYS A 185 -48.66 -6.03 -30.95
N ASP A 186 -48.08 -7.16 -30.56
CA ASP A 186 -48.81 -8.42 -30.40
C ASP A 186 -49.94 -8.31 -29.37
N GLY A 187 -49.70 -7.56 -28.28
CA GLY A 187 -50.72 -7.25 -27.29
C GLY A 187 -51.88 -6.41 -27.84
N THR A 188 -51.62 -5.50 -28.78
CA THR A 188 -52.68 -4.73 -29.47
C THR A 188 -53.44 -5.59 -30.47
N GLU A 189 -52.76 -6.39 -31.29
CA GLU A 189 -53.39 -7.29 -32.25
C GLU A 189 -54.28 -8.31 -31.55
N ASN A 190 -53.81 -8.91 -30.44
CA ASN A 190 -54.60 -9.83 -29.64
C ASN A 190 -55.87 -9.18 -29.05
N LYS A 191 -55.81 -7.90 -28.66
CA LYS A 191 -57.01 -7.16 -28.19
C LYS A 191 -58.02 -6.95 -29.32
N GLU A 192 -57.56 -6.67 -30.53
CA GLU A 192 -58.42 -6.50 -31.71
C GLU A 192 -59.09 -7.83 -32.10
N LEU A 193 -58.32 -8.92 -32.17
CA LEU A 193 -58.84 -10.26 -32.42
C LEU A 193 -59.90 -10.66 -31.39
N LYS A 194 -59.66 -10.36 -30.10
CA LYS A 194 -60.64 -10.63 -29.04
C LYS A 194 -61.96 -9.87 -29.26
N LYS A 195 -61.89 -8.58 -29.63
CA LYS A 195 -63.10 -7.80 -29.95
C LYS A 195 -63.86 -8.36 -31.14
N LEU A 196 -63.15 -8.81 -32.18
CA LEU A 196 -63.76 -9.41 -33.36
C LEU A 196 -64.48 -10.72 -32.99
N LEU A 197 -63.84 -11.59 -32.20
CA LEU A 197 -64.43 -12.83 -31.70
C LEU A 197 -65.70 -12.57 -30.87
N GLU A 198 -65.66 -11.61 -29.92
CA GLU A 198 -66.84 -11.23 -29.13
C GLU A 198 -67.99 -10.71 -30.02
N GLY A 199 -67.67 -10.00 -31.12
CA GLY A 199 -68.64 -9.56 -32.11
C GLY A 199 -69.26 -10.72 -32.89
N MET A 200 -68.43 -11.69 -33.31
CA MET A 200 -68.89 -12.89 -34.00
C MET A 200 -69.79 -13.74 -33.10
N GLU A 201 -69.42 -13.98 -31.84
CA GLU A 201 -70.25 -14.72 -30.88
C GLU A 201 -71.64 -14.09 -30.72
N LYS A 202 -71.71 -12.76 -30.59
CA LYS A 202 -72.99 -12.04 -30.52
C LYS A 202 -73.83 -12.26 -31.78
N HIS A 203 -73.20 -12.20 -32.96
CA HIS A 203 -73.91 -12.41 -34.21
C HIS A 203 -74.40 -13.85 -34.37
N THR A 204 -73.58 -14.84 -34.03
CA THR A 204 -73.95 -16.26 -34.04
C THR A 204 -75.14 -16.52 -33.11
N ASN A 205 -75.11 -16.02 -31.88
CA ASN A 205 -76.23 -16.15 -30.94
C ASN A 205 -77.52 -15.49 -31.47
N GLN A 206 -77.39 -14.35 -32.18
CA GLN A 206 -78.52 -13.69 -32.81
C GLN A 206 -79.11 -14.52 -33.97
N LEU A 207 -78.25 -15.12 -34.81
CA LEU A 207 -78.67 -16.01 -35.88
C LEU A 207 -79.35 -17.28 -35.35
N GLU A 208 -78.84 -17.88 -34.29
CA GLU A 208 -79.46 -19.03 -33.62
C GLU A 208 -80.87 -18.68 -33.12
N LYS A 209 -81.03 -17.52 -32.49
CA LYS A 209 -82.34 -17.03 -32.06
C LYS A 209 -83.29 -16.79 -33.23
N GLN A 210 -82.81 -16.16 -34.31
CA GLN A 210 -83.62 -15.95 -35.52
C GLN A 210 -84.02 -17.28 -36.17
N LEU A 211 -83.13 -18.27 -36.18
CA LEU A 211 -83.42 -19.61 -36.69
C LEU A 211 -84.50 -20.29 -35.86
N GLU A 212 -84.44 -20.18 -34.54
CA GLU A 212 -85.46 -20.71 -33.63
C GLU A 212 -86.83 -20.06 -33.85
N GLU A 213 -86.87 -18.73 -34.00
CA GLU A 213 -88.09 -17.99 -34.34
C GLU A 213 -88.69 -18.44 -35.69
N VAL A 214 -87.86 -18.61 -36.73
CA VAL A 214 -88.29 -19.09 -38.05
C VAL A 214 -88.83 -20.53 -37.97
N MET A 215 -88.16 -21.41 -37.23
CA MET A 215 -88.63 -22.79 -37.03
C MET A 215 -89.99 -22.83 -36.33
N GLU A 216 -90.21 -21.99 -35.31
CA GLU A 216 -91.51 -21.88 -34.63
C GLU A 216 -92.61 -21.35 -35.55
N ILE A 217 -92.31 -20.32 -36.36
CA ILE A 217 -93.24 -19.80 -37.37
C ILE A 217 -93.63 -20.91 -38.37
N GLN A 218 -92.65 -21.69 -38.85
CA GLN A 218 -92.91 -22.81 -39.77
C GLN A 218 -93.77 -23.89 -39.12
N LYS A 219 -93.51 -24.29 -37.86
CA LYS A 219 -94.36 -25.24 -37.13
C LYS A 219 -95.80 -24.73 -37.01
N GLN A 220 -95.98 -23.46 -36.64
CA GLN A 220 -97.30 -22.85 -36.51
C GLN A 220 -98.04 -22.77 -37.86
N GLN A 221 -97.35 -22.43 -38.95
CA GLN A 221 -97.92 -22.42 -40.30
C GLN A 221 -98.31 -23.83 -40.75
N ALA A 222 -97.44 -24.82 -40.56
CA ALA A 222 -97.74 -26.22 -40.88
C ALA A 222 -98.99 -26.71 -40.12
N ASN A 223 -99.10 -26.40 -38.83
CA ASN A 223 -100.28 -26.71 -38.02
C ASN A 223 -101.54 -26.00 -38.56
N LYS A 224 -101.46 -24.70 -38.89
CA LYS A 224 -102.58 -23.96 -39.48
C LYS A 224 -103.05 -24.55 -40.82
N THR A 225 -102.13 -24.86 -41.73
CA THR A 225 -102.45 -25.48 -43.03
C THR A 225 -103.06 -26.87 -42.86
N PHE A 226 -102.58 -27.65 -41.88
CA PHE A 226 -103.16 -28.95 -41.53
C PHE A 226 -104.61 -28.82 -41.06
N PHE A 227 -104.90 -27.94 -40.10
CA PHE A 227 -106.27 -27.73 -39.62
C PHE A 227 -107.19 -27.13 -40.69
N GLN A 228 -106.70 -26.22 -41.55
CA GLN A 228 -107.47 -25.70 -42.68
C GLN A 228 -107.86 -26.77 -43.70
N ARG A 229 -107.05 -27.83 -43.89
CA ARG A 229 -107.41 -28.98 -44.72
C ARG A 229 -108.37 -29.93 -44.02
N LEU A 230 -108.26 -30.08 -42.70
CA LEU A 230 -109.08 -30.99 -41.91
C LEU A 230 -110.55 -30.53 -41.79
N PHE A 231 -110.79 -29.21 -41.73
CA PHE A 231 -112.12 -28.62 -41.55
C PHE A 231 -112.76 -28.03 -42.83
N LYS A 232 -112.17 -28.26 -44.02
CA LYS A 232 -112.73 -27.83 -45.33
C LYS A 232 -113.51 -28.95 -46.05
N LYS A 233 -114.28 -29.75 -45.32
CA LYS A 233 -115.21 -30.73 -45.88
C LYS A 233 -116.63 -30.43 -45.43
#